data_AF-A0A7C0YQ87-F1
#
_entry.id   AF-A0A7C0YQ87-F1
#
_cell.length_a   1.000
_cell.length_b   1.000
_cell.length_c   1.000
_cell.angle_alpha   90.00
_cell.angle_beta   90.00
_cell.angle_gamma   90.00
#
_symmetry.space_group_name_H-M   'P 1'
#
loop_
_entity.id
_entity.type
_entity.pdbx_description
1 polymer ?
#
loop_
_entity_poly.entity_id
_entity_poly.type
_entity_poly.pdbx_seq_one_letter_code
_entity_poly.pdbx_strand_id
1 'polypeptide(L)' 'MNEKERRKIIDKIEDLNQARASLHRSLEELEKKKKDMPEKKYNKLKEKYTKKQQKIRDKIHKLELKLKELT' A
#
# COMPACT_ATOMS: atom_id res chain seq x y z
N MET A 1 -5.59 7.06 25.81
CA MET A 1 -5.47 7.83 24.55
C MET A 1 -6.86 8.34 24.18
N ASN A 2 -7.00 9.56 23.67
CA ASN A 2 -8.31 10.19 23.43
C ASN A 2 -8.99 9.54 22.20
N GLU A 3 -10.33 9.43 22.17
CA GLU A 3 -11.09 8.82 21.06
C GLU A 3 -10.73 9.44 19.70
N LYS A 4 -10.40 10.74 19.72
CA LYS A 4 -9.86 11.49 18.58
C LYS A 4 -8.58 10.89 17.99
N GLU A 5 -7.68 10.38 18.82
CA GLU A 5 -6.42 9.78 18.36
C GLU A 5 -6.66 8.39 17.76
N ARG A 6 -7.60 7.61 18.29
CA ARG A 6 -8.03 6.34 17.70
C ARG A 6 -8.63 6.57 16.32
N ARG A 7 -9.52 7.56 16.19
CA ARG A 7 -10.12 7.92 14.90
C ARG A 7 -9.08 8.31 13.85
N LYS A 8 -8.09 9.14 14.22
CA LYS A 8 -6.98 9.49 13.33
C LYS A 8 -6.19 8.28 12.81
N ILE A 9 -5.97 7.27 13.66
CA ILE A 9 -5.29 6.04 13.24
C ILE A 9 -6.14 5.27 12.23
N ILE A 10 -7.45 5.13 12.48
CA ILE A 10 -8.40 4.46 11.58
C ILE A 10 -8.45 5.18 10.23
N ASP A 11 -8.67 6.50 10.22
CA ASP A 11 -8.72 7.29 8.99
C ASP A 11 -7.41 7.13 8.20
N LYS A 12 -6.26 7.08 8.90
CA LYS A 12 -4.96 6.85 8.25
C LYS A 12 -4.81 5.47 7.63
N ILE A 13 -5.36 4.43 8.29
CA ILE A 13 -5.39 3.06 7.76
C ILE A 13 -6.26 3.03 6.49
N GLU A 14 -7.41 3.70 6.48
CA GLU A 14 -8.29 3.79 5.31
C GLU A 14 -7.59 4.45 4.11
N ASP A 15 -6.94 5.60 4.31
CA ASP A 15 -6.13 6.28 3.28
C ASP A 15 -5.06 5.34 2.69
N LEU A 16 -4.34 4.63 3.57
CA LEU A 16 -3.28 3.72 3.17
C LEU A 16 -3.84 2.51 2.41
N ASN A 17 -5.02 2.01 2.80
CA ASN A 17 -5.69 0.92 2.09
C ASN A 17 -6.15 1.35 0.68
N GLN A 18 -6.68 2.57 0.53
CA GLN A 18 -7.00 3.12 -0.78
C GLN A 18 -5.75 3.25 -1.67
N ALA A 19 -4.66 3.78 -1.12
CA ALA A 19 -3.39 3.87 -1.83
C ALA A 19 -2.83 2.48 -2.22
N ARG A 20 -2.97 1.48 -1.34
CA ARG A 20 -2.59 0.09 -1.61
C ARG A 20 -3.40 -0.51 -2.76
N ALA A 21 -4.71 -0.28 -2.76
CA ALA A 21 -5.60 -0.75 -3.82
C ALA A 21 -5.28 -0.11 -5.18
N SER A 22 -4.98 1.19 -5.21
CA SER A 22 -4.53 1.90 -6.42
C SER A 22 -3.22 1.32 -6.98
N LEU A 23 -2.23 1.05 -6.13
CA LEU A 23 -0.99 0.39 -6.54
C LEU A 23 -1.22 -1.02 -7.06
N HIS A 24 -2.14 -1.77 -6.46
CA HIS A 24 -2.49 -3.10 -6.93
C HIS A 24 -3.06 -3.06 -8.37
N ARG A 25 -4.02 -2.16 -8.63
CA ARG A 25 -4.53 -1.93 -9.99
C ARG A 25 -3.43 -1.52 -10.97
N SER A 26 -2.50 -0.67 -10.52
CA SER A 26 -1.36 -0.25 -11.35
C SER A 26 -0.44 -1.42 -11.71
N LEU A 27 -0.27 -2.41 -10.81
CA LEU A 27 0.46 -3.64 -11.08
C LEU A 27 -0.29 -4.55 -12.06
N GLU A 28 -1.61 -4.67 -11.95
CA GLU A 28 -2.43 -5.42 -12.90
C GLU A 28 -2.35 -4.82 -14.31
N GLU A 29 -2.43 -3.49 -14.42
CA GLU A 29 -2.26 -2.79 -15.69
C GLU A 29 -0.86 -2.96 -16.28
N LEU A 30 0.17 -2.94 -15.43
CA LEU A 30 1.54 -3.20 -15.85
C LEU A 30 1.71 -4.62 -16.39
N GLU A 31 1.06 -5.62 -15.78
CA GLU A 31 1.10 -7.01 -16.24
C GLU A 31 0.44 -7.17 -17.62
N LYS A 32 -0.70 -6.51 -17.84
CA LYS A 32 -1.39 -6.51 -19.15
C LYS A 32 -0.49 -5.96 -20.26
N LYS A 33 0.32 -4.94 -19.96
CA LYS A 33 1.22 -4.27 -20.90
C LYS A 33 2.64 -4.86 -20.94
N LYS A 34 2.89 -5.99 -20.28
CA LYS A 34 4.22 -6.60 -20.16
C LYS A 34 4.87 -6.86 -21.52
N LYS A 35 4.08 -7.28 -22.51
CA LYS A 35 4.56 -7.57 -23.88
C LYS A 35 4.84 -6.31 -24.70
N ASP A 36 4.29 -5.17 -24.30
CA ASP A 36 4.37 -3.90 -25.05
C ASP A 36 5.55 -3.03 -24.60
N MET A 37 6.43 -3.55 -23.74
CA MET A 37 7.59 -2.80 -23.23
C MET A 37 8.82 -3.68 -23.04
N PRO A 38 10.03 -3.07 -23.05
CA PRO A 38 11.24 -3.80 -22.76
C PRO A 38 11.19 -4.46 -21.37
N GLU A 39 11.64 -5.70 -21.28
CA GLU A 39 11.61 -6.48 -20.03
C GLU A 39 12.30 -5.75 -18.87
N LYS A 40 13.45 -5.12 -19.14
CA LYS A 40 14.17 -4.30 -18.15
C LYS A 40 13.32 -3.17 -17.58
N LYS A 41 12.50 -2.52 -18.42
CA LYS A 41 11.59 -1.44 -18.02
C LYS A 41 10.43 -1.99 -17.19
N TYR A 42 9.83 -3.10 -17.63
CA TYR A 42 8.76 -3.79 -16.90
C TYR A 42 9.25 -4.20 -15.49
N ASN A 43 10.40 -4.87 -15.39
CA ASN A 43 10.96 -5.33 -14.13
C ASN A 43 11.23 -4.17 -13.16
N LYS A 44 11.80 -3.06 -13.64
CA LYS A 44 12.04 -1.86 -12.82
C LYS A 44 10.73 -1.24 -12.30
N LEU A 45 9.69 -1.18 -13.12
CA LEU A 45 8.38 -0.65 -12.72
C LEU A 45 7.68 -1.58 -11.72
N LYS A 46 7.71 -2.89 -11.99
CA LYS A 46 7.16 -3.92 -11.09
C LYS A 46 7.81 -3.84 -9.73
N GLU A 47 9.14 -3.84 -9.67
CA GLU A 47 9.89 -3.72 -8.42
C GLU A 47 9.54 -2.43 -7.66
N LYS A 48 9.46 -1.29 -8.35
CA LYS A 48 9.07 0.00 -7.76
C LYS A 48 7.67 -0.07 -7.12
N TYR A 49 6.69 -0.63 -7.82
CA TYR A 49 5.32 -0.72 -7.32
C TYR A 49 5.19 -1.74 -6.20
N THR A 50 5.80 -2.92 -6.32
CA THR A 50 5.84 -3.93 -5.25
C THR A 50 6.50 -3.39 -3.99
N LYS A 51 7.65 -2.70 -4.10
CA LYS A 51 8.31 -2.06 -2.95
C LYS A 51 7.42 -1.01 -2.28
N LYS A 52 6.69 -0.20 -3.05
CA LYS A 52 5.73 0.78 -2.49
C LYS A 52 4.56 0.08 -1.79
N GLN A 53 4.01 -0.97 -2.40
CA GLN A 53 2.91 -1.73 -1.85
C GLN A 53 3.29 -2.39 -0.51
N GLN A 54 4.48 -2.98 -0.42
CA GLN A 54 5.00 -3.56 0.82
C GLN A 54 5.17 -2.49 1.91
N LYS A 55 5.77 -1.33 1.59
CA LYS A 55 5.91 -0.23 2.55
C LYS A 55 4.57 0.25 3.11
N ILE A 56 3.52 0.27 2.28
CA ILE A 56 2.17 0.62 2.74
C ILE A 56 1.61 -0.47 3.65
N ARG A 57 1.78 -1.75 3.30
CA ARG A 57 1.38 -2.89 4.13
C ARG A 57 2.04 -2.84 5.51
N ASP A 58 3.34 -2.59 5.57
CA ASP A 58 4.09 -2.49 6.83
C ASP A 58 3.58 -1.32 7.68
N LYS A 59 3.24 -0.19 7.05
CA LYS A 59 2.67 0.97 7.75
C LYS A 59 1.28 0.69 8.31
N ILE A 60 0.41 0.05 7.52
CA ILE A 60 -0.92 -0.38 7.99
C ILE A 60 -0.76 -1.32 9.18
N HIS A 61 0.10 -2.32 9.07
CA HIS A 61 0.33 -3.29 10.15
C HIS A 61 0.81 -2.62 11.44
N LYS A 62 1.75 -1.67 11.36
CA LYS A 62 2.19 -0.88 12.52
C LYS A 62 1.05 -0.08 13.16
N LEU A 63 0.17 0.50 12.34
CA LEU A 63 -0.99 1.26 12.83
C LEU A 63 -2.04 0.33 13.46
N GLU A 64 -2.26 -0.85 12.90
CA GLU A 64 -3.15 -1.89 13.46
C GLU A 64 -2.62 -2.40 14.81
N LEU A 65 -1.32 -2.68 14.91
CA LEU A 65 -0.68 -3.05 16.19
C LEU A 65 -0.84 -1.95 17.22
N LYS A 66 -0.57 -0.69 16.84
CA LYS A 66 -0.79 0.46 17.71
C LYS A 66 -2.25 0.52 18.17
N LEU A 67 -3.22 0.31 17.27
CA LEU A 67 -4.64 0.29 17.62
C LEU A 67 -5.01 -0.85 18.57
N LYS A 68 -4.36 -2.01 18.43
CA LYS A 68 -4.55 -3.17 19.32
C LYS A 68 -3.97 -2.92 20.72
N GLU A 69 -2.82 -2.28 20.83
CA GLU A 69 -2.25 -1.86 22.13
C GLU A 69 -3.11 -0.82 22.85
N LEU A 70 -4.05 -0.19 22.14
CA LEU A 70 -4.96 0.83 22.65
C LEU A 70 -6.35 0.28 23.05
N THR A 71 -6.61 -1.02 22.82
CA THR A 71 -7.88 -1.69 23.13
C THR A 71 -7.69 -2.60 24.33
#